data_AF-A0A936ZCX3-F1
#
_entry.id   AF-A0A936ZCX3-F1
#
_cell.length_a   1.000
_cell.length_b   1.000
_cell.length_c   1.000
_cell.angle_alpha   90.00
_cell.angle_beta   90.00
_cell.angle_gamma   90.00
#
_symmetry.space_group_name_H-M   'P 1'
#
loop_
_entity.id
_entity.type
_entity.pdbx_description
1 polymer ?
#
loop_
_entity_poly.entity_id
_entity_poly.type
_entity_poly.pdbx_seq_one_letter_code
_entity_poly.pdbx_strand_id
1 'polypeptide(L)' 'MTDRWLHVSATPRDGTPVILWIEDPEAPPSYPVTIGAWTPDAEVRASYWRVFAVEYGATAYFDPHIRGWKPLPHHSDA' A
#
# COMPACT_ATOMS: atom_id res chain seq x y z
N MET A 1 2.82 -15.03 13.02
CA MET A 1 2.87 -13.94 12.03
C MET A 1 4.16 -13.19 12.22
N THR A 2 4.97 -13.05 11.19
CA THR A 2 6.25 -12.33 11.28
C THR A 2 5.94 -10.85 11.50
N ASP A 3 6.29 -10.28 12.64
CA ASP A 3 6.09 -8.84 12.93
C ASP A 3 7.03 -7.93 12.10
N ARG A 4 7.62 -8.49 11.05
CA ARG A 4 8.60 -7.85 10.19
C ARG A 4 7.90 -7.21 8.99
N TRP A 5 8.26 -5.98 8.69
CA TRP A 5 7.96 -5.35 7.40
C TRP A 5 8.68 -6.09 6.26
N LEU A 6 7.92 -6.48 5.24
CA LEU A 6 8.45 -7.16 4.06
C LEU A 6 8.80 -6.15 2.98
N HIS A 7 9.77 -6.49 2.12
CA HIS A 7 10.14 -5.64 0.99
C HIS A 7 9.02 -5.59 -0.06
N VAL A 8 8.81 -4.44 -0.70
CA VAL A 8 7.71 -4.21 -1.66
C VAL A 8 7.76 -5.16 -2.87
N SER A 9 8.93 -5.67 -3.25
CA SER A 9 9.04 -6.65 -4.34
C SER A 9 8.31 -7.97 -4.07
N ALA A 10 8.00 -8.27 -2.80
CA ALA A 10 7.30 -9.49 -2.40
C ALA A 10 5.79 -9.28 -2.18
N THR A 11 5.27 -8.06 -2.38
CA THR A 11 3.84 -7.79 -2.19
C THR A 11 2.98 -8.52 -3.23
N PRO A 12 1.76 -8.93 -2.88
CA PRO A 12 0.78 -9.38 -3.86
C PRO A 12 0.45 -8.26 -4.86
N ARG A 13 0.35 -8.61 -6.14
CA ARG A 13 0.03 -7.70 -7.27
C ARG A 13 -1.30 -8.06 -7.94
N ASP A 14 -2.19 -8.70 -7.18
CA ASP A 14 -3.47 -9.25 -7.64
C ASP A 14 -4.67 -8.42 -7.16
N GLY A 15 -4.43 -7.23 -6.59
CA GLY A 15 -5.46 -6.38 -6.02
C GLY A 15 -5.78 -6.69 -4.56
N THR A 16 -5.15 -7.68 -3.93
CA THR A 16 -5.29 -7.94 -2.49
C THR A 16 -4.88 -6.71 -1.68
N PRO A 17 -5.73 -6.21 -0.76
CA PRO A 17 -5.38 -5.09 0.08
C PRO A 17 -4.34 -5.48 1.14
N VAL A 18 -3.36 -4.61 1.36
CA VAL A 18 -2.25 -4.79 2.30
C VAL A 18 -2.00 -3.52 3.10
N ILE A 19 -1.28 -3.65 4.22
CA ILE A 19 -0.74 -2.51 4.95
C ILE A 19 0.57 -2.09 4.27
N LEU A 20 0.71 -0.81 3.96
CA LEU A 20 1.88 -0.20 3.35
C LEU A 20 2.51 0.80 4.31
N TRP A 21 3.83 0.77 4.42
CA TRP A 21 4.62 1.87 4.97
C TRP A 21 5.15 2.73 3.82
N ILE A 22 4.72 3.99 3.79
CA ILE A 22 4.98 4.95 2.72
C ILE A 22 5.91 6.05 3.23
N GLU A 23 6.89 6.42 2.42
CA GLU A 23 7.71 7.61 2.58
C GLU A 23 7.63 8.41 1.29
N ASP A 24 7.01 9.60 1.36
CA ASP A 24 6.87 10.53 0.25
C ASP A 24 7.42 11.90 0.68
N PRO A 25 8.47 12.41 0.01
CA PRO A 25 9.09 13.69 0.35
C PRO A 25 8.26 14.90 -0.10
N GLU A 26 7.37 14.74 -1.08
CA GLU A 26 6.52 15.81 -1.64
C GLU A 26 5.17 15.90 -0.92
N ALA A 27 4.71 14.78 -0.34
CA ALA A 27 3.53 14.71 0.51
C ALA A 27 3.86 13.96 1.80
N PRO A 28 4.37 14.64 2.85
CA PRO A 28 4.69 14.00 4.13
C PRO A 28 3.42 13.29 4.64
N PRO A 29 3.42 11.96 4.80
CA PRO A 29 2.19 11.27 5.11
C PRO A 29 1.73 11.66 6.51
N SER A 30 0.47 12.07 6.66
CA SER A 30 -0.16 12.25 7.97
C SER A 30 -0.11 10.96 8.79
N TYR A 31 -0.13 9.80 8.09
CA TYR A 31 0.11 8.47 8.62
C TYR A 31 1.08 7.72 7.70
N PRO A 32 2.34 7.46 8.12
CA PRO A 32 3.30 6.73 7.29
C PRO A 32 2.84 5.29 7.03
N VAL A 33 1.86 4.78 7.77
CA VAL A 33 1.29 3.44 7.59
C VAL A 33 -0.18 3.55 7.20
N THR A 34 -0.56 2.90 6.10
CA THR A 34 -1.93 2.97 5.54
C THR A 34 -2.28 1.68 4.77
N ILE A 35 -3.54 1.54 4.34
CA ILE A 35 -4.00 0.41 3.53
C ILE A 35 -3.94 0.80 2.05
N GLY A 36 -3.45 -0.11 1.20
CA GLY A 36 -3.51 0.07 -0.25
C GLY A 36 -3.67 -1.25 -1.01
N ALA A 37 -4.06 -1.13 -2.27
CA ALA A 37 -4.23 -2.25 -3.19
C ALA A 37 -3.54 -1.96 -4.53
N TRP A 38 -2.90 -2.98 -5.10
CA TRP A 38 -2.30 -2.87 -6.43
C TRP A 38 -3.39 -2.72 -7.48
N THR A 39 -3.35 -1.61 -8.23
CA THR A 39 -4.37 -1.25 -9.21
C THR A 39 -3.71 -1.09 -10.57
N PRO A 40 -4.15 -1.86 -11.60
CA PRO A 40 -3.75 -1.61 -12.97
C PRO A 40 -4.49 -0.39 -13.53
N ASP A 41 -3.78 0.42 -14.30
CA ASP A 41 -4.33 1.55 -15.03
C ASP A 41 -4.12 1.35 -16.54
N ALA A 42 -5.24 1.13 -17.23
CA ALA A 42 -5.24 0.87 -18.66
C ALA A 42 -4.94 2.12 -19.50
N GLU A 43 -5.25 3.32 -18.99
CA GLU A 43 -5.07 4.57 -19.72
C GLU A 43 -3.59 4.94 -19.80
N VAL A 44 -2.87 4.81 -18.68
CA VAL A 44 -1.42 5.09 -18.63
C VAL A 44 -0.54 3.85 -18.82
N ARG A 45 -1.15 2.68 -19.03
CA ARG A 45 -0.45 1.37 -19.16
C ARG A 45 0.54 1.10 -18.03
N ALA A 46 0.20 1.56 -16.83
CA ALA A 46 1.01 1.43 -15.64
C ALA A 46 0.21 0.74 -14.53
N SER A 47 0.85 0.52 -13.40
CA SER A 47 0.18 0.00 -12.22
C SER A 47 0.75 0.69 -10.99
N TYR A 48 -0.12 0.92 -10.03
CA TYR A 48 0.21 1.71 -8.85
C TYR A 48 -0.51 1.15 -7.61
N TRP A 49 -0.04 1.55 -6.45
CA TRP A 49 -0.70 1.36 -5.17
C TRP A 49 -1.78 2.41 -5.01
N ARG A 50 -3.04 1.99 -5.04
CA ARG A 50 -4.16 2.83 -4.66
C ARG A 50 -4.27 2.80 -3.14
N VAL A 51 -3.93 3.90 -2.49
CA VAL A 51 -3.94 4.06 -1.03
C VAL A 51 -5.28 4.64 -0.58
N PHE A 52 -5.86 4.09 0.47
CA PHE A 52 -7.13 4.57 1.04
C PHE A 52 -6.83 5.54 2.19
N ALA A 53 -6.99 6.85 1.96
CA ALA A 53 -6.88 7.87 3.00
C ALA A 53 -8.26 8.41 3.39
N VAL A 54 -8.50 8.55 4.69
CA VAL A 54 -9.80 8.99 5.24
C VAL A 54 -10.15 10.43 4.81
N GLU A 55 -9.14 11.27 4.61
CA GLU A 55 -9.34 12.73 4.44
C GLU A 55 -9.26 13.20 2.98
N TYR A 56 -8.54 12.49 2.10
CA TYR A 56 -8.25 12.94 0.72
C TYR A 56 -8.67 11.92 -0.37
N GLY A 57 -9.40 10.87 0.00
CA GLY A 57 -9.81 9.84 -0.95
C GLY A 57 -8.66 8.88 -1.29
N ALA A 58 -8.55 8.50 -2.57
CA ALA A 58 -7.57 7.53 -3.02
C ALA A 58 -6.37 8.19 -3.70
N THR A 59 -5.17 8.00 -3.15
CA THR A 59 -3.90 8.52 -3.72
C THR A 59 -3.13 7.39 -4.40
N ALA A 60 -2.49 7.68 -5.53
CA ALA A 60 -1.65 6.74 -6.26
C ALA A 60 -0.19 6.83 -5.81
N TYR A 61 0.41 5.68 -5.47
CA TYR A 61 1.81 5.56 -5.11
C TYR A 61 2.51 4.47 -5.91
N PHE A 62 3.80 4.66 -6.17
CA PHE A 62 4.65 3.66 -6.85
C PHE A 62 5.63 3.02 -5.88
N ASP A 63 6.18 1.86 -6.24
CA ASP A 63 7.12 1.09 -5.42
C ASP A 63 8.25 1.91 -4.76
N PRO A 64 8.88 2.91 -5.40
CA PRO A 64 9.91 3.74 -4.75
C PRO A 64 9.45 4.48 -3.49
N HIS A 65 8.14 4.74 -3.36
CA HIS A 65 7.55 5.39 -2.20
C HIS A 65 7.26 4.38 -1.07
N ILE A 66 7.33 3.07 -1.33
CA ILE A 66 6.94 2.03 -0.38
C ILE A 66 8.18 1.46 0.30
N ARG A 67 8.28 1.68 1.61
CA ARG A 67 9.40 1.19 2.44
C ARG A 67 9.20 -0.22 2.94
N GLY A 68 7.96 -0.64 3.06
CA GLY A 68 7.63 -2.02 3.39
C GLY A 68 6.14 -2.28 3.38
N TRP A 69 5.78 -3.55 3.52
CA TRP A 69 4.38 -3.97 3.62
C TRP A 69 4.17 -5.08 4.65
N LYS A 70 2.91 -5.25 5.06
CA LYS A 70 2.41 -6.37 5.87
C LYS A 70 1.05 -6.84 5.32
N PRO A 71 0.73 -8.14 5.43
CA PRO A 71 -0.63 -8.59 5.16
C PRO A 71 -1.60 -7.90 6.13
N LEU A 72 -2.85 -7.71 5.70
CA LEU A 72 -3.89 -7.33 6.65
C LEU A 72 -4.02 -8.41 7.73
N PRO A 73 -4.24 -8.03 9.00
CA PRO A 73 -4.59 -8.99 10.03
C PRO A 73 -5.84 -9.74 9.57
N HIS A 74 -5.76 -11.06 9.46
CA HIS A 74 -6.96 -11.87 9.34
C HIS A 74 -7.78 -11.63 10.61
N HIS A 75 -9.03 -11.20 10.47
CA HIS A 75 -9.96 -11.31 11.57
C HIS A 75 -10.17 -12.80 11.78
N SER A 76 -9.47 -13.37 12.77
CA SER A 76 -9.89 -14.64 13.34
C SER A 76 -11.17 -14.32 14.08
N ASP A 77 -12.32 -14.70 13.55
CA ASP A 77 -13.55 -14.75 14.36
C ASP A 77 -13.22 -15.62 15.58
N ALA A 78 -13.25 -15.00 16.76
CA ALA A 78 -13.08 -15.65 18.05
C ALA A 78 -14.46 -15.92 18.67
#